data_AF-A0A4P5RRX5-F1
#
_entry.id   AF-A0A4P5RRX5-F1
#
_cell.length_a   1.000
_cell.length_b   1.000
_cell.length_c   1.000
_cell.angle_alpha   90.00
_cell.angle_beta   90.00
_cell.angle_gamma   90.00
#
_symmetry.space_group_name_H-M   'P 1'
#
loop_
_entity.id
_entity.type
_entity.pdbx_description
1 polymer ?
#
loop_
_entity_poly.entity_id
_entity_poly.type
_entity_poly.pdbx_seq_one_letter_code
_entity_poly.pdbx_strand_id
1 'polypeptide(L)'
;MKLRLITRSLSLAAVSVLLTTLLAPNAALAAGPTATALPTISGTLSVGQTLNATSGTWDPALTNAPSYQWYRCVSQNVATCSQISGATTSSYLLTNTDGANYLQVQVTALNAGGGTTVTSAFTGRVATQATTTTSPVISGSILVGSTLSLSSGTWSGVTVPAFVYKWQSCTTADATACTDIPSATANTFVITSSQVGRFIRGAVSVVATADNLAGISYSSLTAQISSDPILLTTPTISGFLALDEVLTASAGTYAAFPAATFTYQWQSCSSKEVTSCAPIASETNTTYSIKEADIGKYFRFMVTALNNLGGKVSPSAITTVALRTSIPANTGLPVLAGAAVDRQTLVASTGTWSGIPTGTITYQWQKCADAAATNCADIAGKTTNSYALVFDDVAKFFRAKVTSTNRIGATSVFTGASAAVTPATVLDRDPYAIGFVQVGQKWDATDGNWRGAINPTYGYQWQRCVSIDKTTCVDIPNATAISYTLTNAEIGFFLRLKNWVIGQSLPAYSDIVPVKVTAAPKTLVQTPALNPKPEVTAAPVAKKITITCIKGKLTKKVTAVSPKCPTGYKKK
;
A
#
# COMPACT_ATOMS: atom_id res chain seq x y z
N MET A 1 -92.72 -36.02 22.67
CA MET A 1 -93.07 -35.71 24.07
C MET A 1 -92.68 -34.26 24.36
N LYS A 2 -93.68 -33.40 24.57
CA LYS A 2 -93.68 -32.05 25.17
C LYS A 2 -92.72 -30.96 24.63
N LEU A 3 -93.32 -30.10 23.80
CA LEU A 3 -93.03 -28.67 23.69
C LEU A 3 -93.48 -27.95 24.97
N ARG A 4 -92.65 -27.11 25.59
CA ARG A 4 -93.08 -26.00 26.47
C ARG A 4 -92.13 -24.81 26.37
N LEU A 5 -92.69 -23.69 25.91
CA LEU A 5 -92.16 -22.32 26.02
C LEU A 5 -91.94 -21.92 27.48
N ILE A 6 -90.90 -21.12 27.73
CA ILE A 6 -90.90 -20.09 28.79
C ILE A 6 -90.28 -18.80 28.23
N THR A 7 -91.10 -17.77 28.13
CA THR A 7 -90.79 -16.35 27.87
C THR A 7 -90.17 -15.66 29.09
N ARG A 8 -89.23 -14.71 28.89
CA ARG A 8 -89.07 -13.53 29.78
C ARG A 8 -88.26 -12.38 29.15
N SER A 9 -89.03 -11.40 28.65
CA SER A 9 -88.88 -9.93 28.77
C SER A 9 -87.50 -9.29 28.91
N LEU A 10 -87.17 -8.45 27.92
CA LEU A 10 -86.19 -7.35 27.97
C LEU A 10 -86.62 -6.27 28.99
N SER A 11 -85.64 -5.65 29.65
CA SER A 11 -85.75 -4.31 30.22
C SER A 11 -84.66 -3.40 29.65
N LEU A 12 -85.09 -2.40 28.87
CA LEU A 12 -84.33 -1.22 28.47
C LEU A 12 -84.10 -0.30 29.68
N ALA A 13 -82.85 -0.06 30.08
CA ALA A 13 -82.36 1.22 30.62
C ALA A 13 -80.93 1.08 31.15
N ALA A 14 -79.94 1.34 30.29
CA ALA A 14 -78.65 1.97 30.63
C ALA A 14 -77.84 2.14 29.35
N VAL A 15 -78.35 2.98 28.44
CA VAL A 15 -77.52 3.67 27.47
C VAL A 15 -76.96 4.91 28.17
N SER A 16 -75.69 5.22 27.91
CA SER A 16 -75.02 6.52 28.12
C SER A 16 -74.03 6.62 29.28
N VAL A 17 -72.85 6.02 29.10
CA VAL A 17 -71.60 6.77 29.22
C VAL A 17 -70.92 6.70 27.85
N LEU A 18 -71.19 7.71 27.05
CA LEU A 18 -70.51 8.01 25.80
C LEU A 18 -69.44 9.10 26.09
N LEU A 19 -68.38 9.10 25.29
CA LEU A 19 -67.36 10.16 25.11
C LEU A 19 -66.13 10.10 26.02
N THR A 20 -65.08 9.38 25.60
CA THR A 20 -63.93 9.95 24.84
C THR A 20 -62.73 8.98 24.84
N THR A 21 -62.66 8.08 23.85
CA THR A 21 -61.37 7.58 23.36
C THR A 21 -61.47 7.29 21.86
N LEU A 22 -60.88 8.22 21.11
CA LEU A 22 -60.35 8.11 19.76
C LEU A 22 -61.33 7.77 18.61
N LEU A 23 -61.52 8.79 17.78
CA LEU A 23 -61.39 8.64 16.33
C LEU A 23 -60.24 7.67 15.99
N ALA A 24 -60.56 6.45 15.59
CA ALA A 24 -59.78 5.78 14.58
C ALA A 24 -60.55 5.95 13.27
N PRO A 25 -59.91 6.38 12.16
CA PRO A 25 -60.56 6.33 10.86
C PRO A 25 -61.04 4.90 10.62
N ASN A 26 -62.08 4.71 9.78
CA ASN A 26 -62.41 3.41 9.21
C ASN A 26 -61.09 2.66 8.97
N ALA A 27 -60.82 1.62 9.77
CA ALA A 27 -59.77 0.69 9.42
C ALA A 27 -60.28 0.08 8.12
N ALA A 28 -59.85 0.63 6.98
CA ALA A 28 -59.95 -0.04 5.72
C ALA A 28 -59.36 -1.43 6.01
N LEU A 29 -60.19 -2.47 5.89
CA LEU A 29 -59.71 -3.84 5.95
C LEU A 29 -58.50 -3.87 5.03
N ALA A 30 -57.30 -4.04 5.60
CA ALA A 30 -56.09 -4.09 4.81
C ALA A 30 -56.34 -5.14 3.73
N ALA A 31 -56.05 -4.84 2.46
CA ALA A 31 -56.17 -5.87 1.44
C ALA A 31 -55.18 -7.01 1.79
N GLY A 32 -55.63 -8.25 1.63
CA GLY A 32 -54.73 -9.40 1.67
C GLY A 32 -53.59 -9.24 0.65
N PRO A 33 -52.46 -9.95 0.84
CA PRO A 33 -51.35 -9.88 -0.10
C PRO A 33 -51.81 -10.40 -1.47
N THR A 34 -51.50 -9.69 -2.54
CA THR A 34 -51.82 -10.09 -3.91
C THR A 34 -50.55 -10.55 -4.62
N ALA A 35 -50.56 -11.73 -5.23
CA ALA A 35 -49.39 -12.23 -5.95
C ALA A 35 -49.20 -11.46 -7.27
N THR A 36 -48.02 -10.90 -7.47
CA THR A 36 -47.60 -10.23 -8.72
C THR A 36 -46.79 -11.15 -9.63
N ALA A 37 -46.22 -12.24 -9.09
CA ALA A 37 -45.63 -13.33 -9.84
C ALA A 37 -45.88 -14.67 -9.14
N LEU A 38 -46.18 -15.71 -9.93
CA LEU A 38 -46.44 -17.06 -9.41
C LEU A 38 -45.15 -17.71 -8.87
N PRO A 39 -45.28 -18.65 -7.92
CA PRO A 39 -44.17 -19.46 -7.45
C PRO A 39 -43.63 -20.36 -8.56
N THR A 40 -42.32 -20.56 -8.58
CA THR A 40 -41.61 -21.40 -9.55
C THR A 40 -40.89 -22.54 -8.86
N ILE A 41 -40.95 -23.73 -9.44
CA ILE A 41 -40.22 -24.91 -8.96
C ILE A 41 -38.92 -25.05 -9.75
N SER A 42 -37.81 -25.27 -9.05
CA SER A 42 -36.48 -25.55 -9.63
C SER A 42 -35.85 -26.79 -9.00
N GLY A 43 -34.88 -27.39 -9.71
CA GLY A 43 -34.20 -28.62 -9.30
C GLY A 43 -34.34 -29.73 -10.34
N THR A 44 -33.66 -30.85 -10.09
CA THR A 44 -33.68 -32.02 -10.99
C THR A 44 -34.89 -32.89 -10.71
N LEU A 45 -35.74 -33.13 -11.72
CA LEU A 45 -36.94 -33.96 -11.61
C LEU A 45 -36.61 -35.45 -11.66
N SER A 46 -35.96 -35.96 -10.60
CA SER A 46 -35.63 -37.37 -10.44
C SER A 46 -35.82 -37.79 -8.99
N VAL A 47 -36.30 -39.00 -8.74
CA VAL A 47 -36.42 -39.55 -7.38
C VAL A 47 -35.09 -39.41 -6.62
N GLY A 48 -35.17 -39.00 -5.35
CA GLY A 48 -34.03 -38.75 -4.47
C GLY A 48 -33.41 -37.36 -4.59
N GLN A 49 -33.88 -36.52 -5.51
CA GLN A 49 -33.44 -35.13 -5.64
C GLN A 49 -34.38 -34.17 -4.89
N THR A 50 -33.84 -33.04 -4.43
CA THR A 50 -34.62 -31.99 -3.76
C THR A 50 -35.02 -30.91 -4.75
N LEU A 51 -36.32 -30.64 -4.83
CA LEU A 51 -36.87 -29.49 -5.52
C LEU A 51 -36.97 -28.29 -4.59
N ASN A 52 -36.84 -27.08 -5.14
CA ASN A 52 -36.99 -25.84 -4.41
C ASN A 52 -38.07 -24.99 -5.07
N ALA A 53 -38.93 -24.40 -4.26
CA ALA A 53 -39.99 -23.49 -4.67
C ALA A 53 -39.62 -22.06 -4.25
N THR A 54 -39.79 -21.11 -5.17
CA THR A 54 -39.83 -19.69 -4.80
C THR A 54 -41.19 -19.36 -4.20
N SER A 55 -41.27 -18.31 -3.40
CA SER A 55 -42.54 -17.80 -2.87
C SER A 55 -43.41 -17.10 -3.91
N GLY A 56 -42.85 -16.78 -5.09
CA GLY A 56 -43.38 -15.72 -5.96
C GLY A 56 -43.14 -14.32 -5.37
N THR A 57 -43.67 -13.29 -6.04
CA THR A 57 -43.64 -11.89 -5.58
C THR A 57 -45.04 -11.42 -5.21
N TRP A 58 -45.13 -10.52 -4.22
CA TRP A 58 -46.39 -10.15 -3.58
C TRP A 58 -46.47 -8.63 -3.35
N ASP A 59 -47.68 -8.09 -3.43
CA ASP A 59 -48.01 -6.70 -3.10
C ASP A 59 -49.16 -6.65 -2.06
N PRO A 60 -48.97 -6.02 -0.89
CA PRO A 60 -47.68 -5.51 -0.38
C PRO A 60 -46.66 -6.63 -0.16
N ALA A 61 -45.37 -6.26 -0.14
CA ALA A 61 -44.29 -7.20 0.12
C ALA A 61 -44.53 -7.93 1.45
N LEU A 62 -44.31 -9.25 1.45
CA LEU A 62 -44.60 -10.09 2.61
C LEU A 62 -43.71 -9.72 3.80
N THR A 63 -44.32 -9.46 4.94
CA THR A 63 -43.62 -9.26 6.22
C THR A 63 -43.41 -10.56 6.99
N ASN A 64 -44.17 -11.61 6.66
CA ASN A 64 -44.09 -12.94 7.25
C ASN A 64 -43.74 -13.97 6.17
N ALA A 65 -43.10 -15.08 6.56
CA ALA A 65 -42.83 -16.17 5.64
C ALA A 65 -44.15 -16.82 5.16
N PRO A 66 -44.32 -17.07 3.85
CA PRO A 66 -45.49 -17.78 3.34
C PRO A 66 -45.40 -19.28 3.68
N SER A 67 -46.55 -19.95 3.72
CA SER A 67 -46.60 -21.41 3.85
C SER A 67 -46.62 -22.09 2.48
N TYR A 68 -46.07 -23.30 2.42
CA TYR A 68 -46.02 -24.11 1.21
C TYR A 68 -46.85 -25.37 1.39
N GLN A 69 -47.36 -25.92 0.29
CA GLN A 69 -47.91 -27.26 0.25
C GLN A 69 -47.64 -27.88 -1.12
N TRP A 70 -46.97 -29.03 -1.14
CA TRP A 70 -46.69 -29.76 -2.38
C TRP A 70 -47.81 -30.73 -2.75
N TYR A 71 -48.01 -30.90 -4.06
CA TYR A 71 -49.03 -31.75 -4.65
C TYR A 71 -48.40 -32.66 -5.71
N ARG A 72 -48.87 -33.90 -5.77
CA ARG A 72 -48.51 -34.90 -6.78
C ARG A 72 -49.68 -35.13 -7.71
N CYS A 73 -49.45 -35.03 -9.01
CA CYS A 73 -50.49 -35.11 -10.03
C CYS A 73 -50.14 -36.19 -11.06
N VAL A 74 -51.09 -37.07 -11.38
CA VAL A 74 -50.86 -38.15 -12.38
C VAL A 74 -50.86 -37.63 -13.83
N SER A 75 -51.45 -36.44 -14.04
CA SER A 75 -51.47 -35.70 -15.30
C SER A 75 -51.32 -34.19 -15.06
N GLN A 76 -51.11 -33.38 -16.10
CA GLN A 76 -51.09 -31.91 -16.03
C GLN A 76 -52.51 -31.32 -15.89
N ASN A 77 -53.29 -31.89 -14.97
CA ASN A 77 -54.64 -31.46 -14.64
C ASN A 77 -54.77 -31.40 -13.11
N VAL A 78 -55.19 -30.25 -12.60
CA VAL A 78 -55.28 -29.97 -11.16
C VAL A 78 -56.23 -30.92 -10.44
N ALA A 79 -57.26 -31.43 -11.14
CA ALA A 79 -58.21 -32.41 -10.59
C ALA A 79 -57.56 -33.76 -10.28
N THR A 80 -56.37 -34.03 -10.86
CA THR A 80 -55.62 -35.26 -10.64
C THR A 80 -54.53 -35.13 -9.57
N CYS A 81 -54.45 -33.96 -8.95
CA CYS A 81 -53.47 -33.65 -7.92
C CYS A 81 -53.95 -34.10 -6.53
N SER A 82 -53.09 -34.79 -5.81
CA SER A 82 -53.27 -35.13 -4.41
C SER A 82 -52.22 -34.43 -3.56
N GLN A 83 -52.64 -33.91 -2.41
CA GLN A 83 -51.74 -33.29 -1.45
C GLN A 83 -50.71 -34.31 -0.95
N ILE A 84 -49.43 -33.93 -0.95
CA ILE A 84 -48.37 -34.74 -0.37
C ILE A 84 -48.31 -34.43 1.13
N SER A 85 -48.71 -35.41 1.95
CA SER A 85 -48.76 -35.25 3.41
C SER A 85 -47.39 -34.83 3.98
N GLY A 86 -47.39 -33.78 4.81
CA GLY A 86 -46.20 -33.26 5.49
C GLY A 86 -45.25 -32.41 4.63
N ALA A 87 -45.47 -32.32 3.31
CA ALA A 87 -44.62 -31.53 2.41
C ALA A 87 -45.02 -30.04 2.43
N THR A 88 -44.62 -29.33 3.49
CA THR A 88 -45.04 -27.94 3.76
C THR A 88 -43.91 -26.90 3.73
N THR A 89 -42.71 -27.31 3.34
CA THR A 89 -41.52 -26.46 3.23
C THR A 89 -41.31 -25.95 1.80
N SER A 90 -40.51 -24.89 1.66
CA SER A 90 -40.10 -24.38 0.34
C SER A 90 -39.21 -25.36 -0.44
N SER A 91 -38.70 -26.40 0.20
CA SER A 91 -37.98 -27.51 -0.42
C SER A 91 -38.73 -28.83 -0.25
N TYR A 92 -38.60 -29.74 -1.22
CA TYR A 92 -39.22 -31.07 -1.19
C TYR A 92 -38.28 -32.13 -1.76
N LEU A 93 -37.97 -33.16 -0.97
CA LEU A 93 -37.19 -34.33 -1.41
C LEU A 93 -38.12 -35.32 -2.13
N LEU A 94 -37.85 -35.56 -3.41
CA LEU A 94 -38.61 -36.50 -4.23
C LEU A 94 -38.43 -37.94 -3.75
N THR A 95 -39.54 -38.64 -3.57
CA THR A 95 -39.59 -40.03 -3.13
C THR A 95 -39.93 -40.97 -4.28
N ASN A 96 -39.80 -42.28 -4.08
CA ASN A 96 -40.21 -43.28 -5.10
C ASN A 96 -41.67 -43.11 -5.54
N THR A 97 -42.56 -42.64 -4.66
CA THR A 97 -43.99 -42.44 -4.98
C THR A 97 -44.25 -41.25 -5.90
N ASP A 98 -43.29 -40.34 -6.05
CA ASP A 98 -43.37 -39.22 -6.99
C ASP A 98 -42.98 -39.62 -8.41
N GLY A 99 -42.31 -40.77 -8.57
CA GLY A 99 -41.90 -41.30 -9.86
C GLY A 99 -43.07 -41.37 -10.86
N ALA A 100 -42.78 -40.97 -12.10
CA ALA A 100 -43.74 -40.85 -13.20
C ALA A 100 -44.86 -39.81 -13.01
N ASN A 101 -44.90 -39.05 -11.91
CA ASN A 101 -45.91 -38.03 -11.67
C ASN A 101 -45.38 -36.61 -11.93
N TYR A 102 -46.30 -35.66 -12.06
CA TYR A 102 -46.05 -34.23 -12.10
C TYR A 102 -46.16 -33.63 -10.69
N LEU A 103 -45.44 -32.56 -10.41
CA LEU A 103 -45.49 -31.86 -9.13
C LEU A 103 -46.04 -30.44 -9.33
N GLN A 104 -46.72 -29.95 -8.30
CA GLN A 104 -47.07 -28.54 -8.12
C GLN A 104 -46.83 -28.14 -6.67
N VAL A 105 -46.64 -26.84 -6.45
CA VAL A 105 -46.58 -26.25 -5.11
C VAL A 105 -47.60 -25.13 -5.00
N GLN A 106 -48.35 -25.13 -3.92
CA GLN A 106 -49.17 -24.00 -3.51
C GLN A 106 -48.41 -23.18 -2.47
N VAL A 107 -48.47 -21.88 -2.62
CA VAL A 107 -47.88 -20.91 -1.69
C VAL A 107 -48.98 -20.02 -1.17
N THR A 108 -49.13 -19.97 0.16
CA THR A 108 -50.14 -19.15 0.83
C THR A 108 -49.45 -18.05 1.63
N ALA A 109 -49.77 -16.80 1.29
CA ALA A 109 -49.33 -15.63 2.03
C ALA A 109 -50.46 -15.10 2.91
N LEU A 110 -50.15 -14.74 4.16
CA LEU A 110 -51.11 -14.24 5.14
C LEU A 110 -50.61 -12.91 5.73
N ASN A 111 -51.44 -11.88 5.69
CA ASN A 111 -51.25 -10.65 6.46
C ASN A 111 -52.52 -10.35 7.30
N ALA A 112 -52.52 -9.23 8.02
CA ALA A 112 -53.67 -8.80 8.83
C ALA A 112 -54.96 -8.59 8.00
N GLY A 113 -54.83 -8.45 6.68
CA GLY A 113 -55.89 -8.27 5.71
C GLY A 113 -56.52 -9.54 5.12
N GLY A 114 -55.92 -10.71 5.39
CA GLY A 114 -56.39 -11.99 4.87
C GLY A 114 -55.30 -12.82 4.20
N GLY A 115 -55.67 -14.01 3.73
CA GLY A 115 -54.77 -14.98 3.11
C GLY A 115 -55.05 -15.20 1.63
N THR A 116 -54.01 -15.25 0.82
CA THR A 116 -54.08 -15.54 -0.62
C THR A 116 -53.20 -16.74 -0.96
N THR A 117 -53.75 -17.72 -1.67
CA THR A 117 -53.03 -18.91 -2.15
C THR A 117 -52.85 -18.86 -3.65
N VAL A 118 -51.63 -19.10 -4.13
CA VAL A 118 -51.31 -19.25 -5.55
C VAL A 118 -50.62 -20.58 -5.82
N THR A 119 -50.81 -21.13 -7.02
CA THR A 119 -50.24 -22.42 -7.43
C THR A 119 -49.19 -22.22 -8.51
N SER A 120 -48.10 -22.97 -8.46
CA SER A 120 -47.10 -23.00 -9.53
C SER A 120 -47.64 -23.64 -10.81
N ALA A 121 -46.92 -23.45 -11.92
CA ALA A 121 -47.07 -24.35 -13.07
C ALA A 121 -46.74 -25.81 -12.69
N PHE A 122 -47.25 -26.77 -13.46
CA PHE A 122 -46.83 -28.18 -13.37
C PHE A 122 -45.35 -28.31 -13.73
N THR A 123 -44.64 -29.19 -13.04
CA THR A 123 -43.32 -29.65 -13.49
C THR A 123 -43.44 -30.52 -14.77
N GLY A 124 -42.33 -31.04 -15.27
CA GLY A 124 -42.34 -32.28 -16.07
C GLY A 124 -42.60 -33.51 -15.19
N ARG A 125 -42.68 -34.72 -15.79
CA ARG A 125 -42.73 -35.96 -15.01
C ARG A 125 -41.43 -36.16 -14.25
N VAL A 126 -41.52 -36.65 -13.02
CA VAL A 126 -40.36 -37.03 -12.21
C VAL A 126 -39.83 -38.37 -12.69
N ALA A 127 -38.57 -38.39 -13.10
CA ALA A 127 -37.91 -39.61 -13.54
C ALA A 127 -37.84 -40.64 -12.40
N THR A 128 -38.18 -41.88 -12.71
CA THR A 128 -37.95 -43.05 -11.84
C THR A 128 -36.50 -43.51 -11.93
N GLN A 129 -36.03 -44.24 -10.92
CA GLN A 129 -34.66 -44.73 -10.90
C GLN A 129 -34.46 -45.88 -11.89
N ALA A 130 -33.55 -45.72 -12.85
CA ALA A 130 -33.11 -46.81 -13.72
C ALA A 130 -32.25 -47.80 -12.93
N THR A 131 -32.47 -49.11 -13.11
CA THR A 131 -31.67 -50.15 -12.45
C THR A 131 -30.61 -50.68 -13.40
N THR A 132 -29.34 -50.61 -13.00
CA THR A 132 -28.23 -51.21 -13.74
C THR A 132 -28.23 -52.73 -13.59
N THR A 133 -28.16 -53.46 -14.70
CA THR A 133 -28.04 -54.94 -14.69
C THR A 133 -26.60 -55.40 -14.88
N THR A 134 -25.78 -54.65 -15.62
CA THR A 134 -24.32 -54.82 -15.66
C THR A 134 -23.64 -53.47 -15.50
N SER A 135 -22.71 -53.38 -14.54
CA SER A 135 -21.99 -52.13 -14.29
C SER A 135 -21.09 -51.75 -15.47
N PRO A 136 -20.86 -50.45 -15.72
CA PRO A 136 -19.83 -49.97 -16.63
C PRO A 136 -18.46 -50.59 -16.37
N VAL A 137 -17.69 -50.86 -17.42
CA VAL A 137 -16.35 -51.45 -17.34
C VAL A 137 -15.36 -50.53 -18.04
N ILE A 138 -14.22 -50.28 -17.38
CA ILE A 138 -13.09 -49.59 -18.00
C ILE A 138 -12.19 -50.62 -18.67
N SER A 139 -11.80 -50.37 -19.92
CA SER A 139 -10.81 -51.13 -20.67
C SER A 139 -9.69 -50.25 -21.22
N GLY A 140 -8.51 -50.82 -21.44
CA GLY A 140 -7.32 -50.13 -21.94
C GLY A 140 -6.12 -50.31 -21.02
N SER A 141 -4.95 -49.83 -21.45
CA SER A 141 -3.72 -49.91 -20.65
C SER A 141 -3.69 -48.83 -19.57
N ILE A 142 -3.32 -49.20 -18.35
CA ILE A 142 -3.25 -48.29 -17.19
C ILE A 142 -1.85 -47.66 -17.08
N LEU A 143 -1.45 -46.96 -18.14
CA LEU A 143 -0.16 -46.25 -18.24
C LEU A 143 -0.40 -44.82 -18.72
N VAL A 144 0.46 -43.89 -18.28
CA VAL A 144 0.40 -42.49 -18.76
C VAL A 144 0.48 -42.44 -20.29
N GLY A 145 -0.34 -41.59 -20.91
CA GLY A 145 -0.48 -41.47 -22.37
C GLY A 145 -1.44 -42.48 -23.01
N SER A 146 -1.85 -43.53 -22.29
CA SER A 146 -2.84 -44.49 -22.80
C SER A 146 -4.25 -43.91 -22.78
N THR A 147 -5.10 -44.41 -23.68
CA THR A 147 -6.54 -44.08 -23.71
C THR A 147 -7.34 -45.20 -23.06
N LEU A 148 -8.10 -44.86 -22.03
CA LEU A 148 -9.12 -45.72 -21.42
C LEU A 148 -10.44 -45.56 -22.15
N SER A 149 -11.21 -46.64 -22.23
CA SER A 149 -12.59 -46.66 -22.75
C SER A 149 -13.53 -47.15 -21.66
N LEU A 150 -14.72 -46.55 -21.57
CA LEU A 150 -15.75 -46.87 -20.58
C LEU A 150 -17.00 -47.38 -21.29
N SER A 151 -17.39 -48.62 -21.02
CA SER A 151 -18.66 -49.17 -21.52
C SER A 151 -19.85 -48.49 -20.83
N SER A 152 -21.01 -48.45 -21.49
CA SER A 152 -22.23 -47.85 -20.93
C SER A 152 -22.91 -48.70 -19.83
N GLY A 153 -22.47 -49.96 -19.67
CA GLY A 153 -23.23 -50.97 -18.94
C GLY A 153 -24.57 -51.30 -19.60
N THR A 154 -25.38 -52.11 -18.93
CA THR A 154 -26.76 -52.43 -19.34
C THR A 154 -27.76 -52.04 -18.25
N TRP A 155 -28.96 -51.67 -18.68
CA TRP A 155 -29.98 -51.06 -17.82
C TRP A 155 -31.33 -51.72 -18.05
N SER A 156 -32.06 -52.02 -16.98
CA SER A 156 -33.37 -52.65 -17.05
C SER A 156 -34.45 -51.65 -17.48
N GLY A 157 -35.33 -52.07 -18.40
CA GLY A 157 -36.51 -51.29 -18.80
C GLY A 157 -36.21 -50.03 -19.61
N VAL A 158 -35.00 -49.87 -20.16
CA VAL A 158 -34.61 -48.72 -20.98
C VAL A 158 -34.62 -49.11 -22.45
N THR A 159 -35.46 -48.44 -23.25
CA THR A 159 -35.63 -48.78 -24.68
C THR A 159 -34.92 -47.82 -25.63
N VAL A 160 -34.56 -46.62 -25.18
CA VAL A 160 -33.71 -45.65 -25.91
C VAL A 160 -32.80 -44.89 -24.92
N PRO A 161 -31.62 -45.42 -24.57
CA PRO A 161 -30.75 -44.77 -23.60
C PRO A 161 -29.98 -43.59 -24.21
N ALA A 162 -30.00 -42.44 -23.53
CA ALA A 162 -29.00 -41.39 -23.71
C ALA A 162 -27.97 -41.46 -22.57
N PHE A 163 -26.70 -41.66 -22.90
CA PHE A 163 -25.62 -41.77 -21.93
C PHE A 163 -24.80 -40.49 -21.81
N VAL A 164 -24.49 -40.12 -20.57
CA VAL A 164 -23.53 -39.08 -20.22
C VAL A 164 -22.42 -39.72 -19.41
N TYR A 165 -21.18 -39.49 -19.83
CA TYR A 165 -20.01 -40.06 -19.17
C TYR A 165 -19.33 -39.01 -18.30
N LYS A 166 -18.74 -39.48 -17.20
CA LYS A 166 -17.81 -38.71 -16.38
C LYS A 166 -16.69 -39.62 -15.92
N TRP A 167 -15.51 -39.06 -15.74
CA TRP A 167 -14.37 -39.75 -15.15
C TRP A 167 -14.02 -39.15 -13.80
N GLN A 168 -13.63 -40.00 -12.86
CA GLN A 168 -13.26 -39.60 -11.51
C GLN A 168 -11.86 -40.14 -11.18
N SER A 169 -11.06 -39.29 -10.54
CA SER A 169 -9.75 -39.64 -10.00
C SER A 169 -9.87 -39.87 -8.50
N CYS A 170 -9.36 -41.00 -8.03
CA CYS A 170 -9.45 -41.42 -6.63
C CYS A 170 -8.06 -41.61 -6.02
N THR A 171 -7.94 -41.31 -4.72
CA THR A 171 -6.69 -41.48 -3.95
C THR A 171 -6.63 -42.79 -3.18
N THR A 172 -7.76 -43.47 -3.00
CA THR A 172 -7.88 -44.71 -2.22
C THR A 172 -8.45 -45.83 -3.09
N ALA A 173 -8.10 -47.07 -2.75
CA ALA A 173 -8.55 -48.28 -3.45
C ALA A 173 -10.01 -48.67 -3.16
N ASP A 174 -10.69 -47.97 -2.24
CA ASP A 174 -12.07 -48.23 -1.81
C ASP A 174 -13.08 -47.21 -2.36
N ALA A 175 -12.62 -46.28 -3.21
CA ALA A 175 -13.41 -45.24 -3.84
C ALA A 175 -14.11 -44.25 -2.87
N THR A 176 -13.67 -44.16 -1.61
CA THR A 176 -14.19 -43.19 -0.63
C THR A 176 -13.72 -41.76 -0.89
N ALA A 177 -12.55 -41.61 -1.52
CA ALA A 177 -11.96 -40.32 -1.86
C ALA A 177 -11.77 -40.18 -3.38
N CYS A 178 -12.86 -39.83 -4.08
CA CYS A 178 -12.89 -39.63 -5.53
C CYS A 178 -13.36 -38.21 -5.88
N THR A 179 -12.75 -37.60 -6.89
CA THR A 179 -13.16 -36.29 -7.42
C THR A 179 -13.36 -36.36 -8.93
N ASP A 180 -14.36 -35.64 -9.45
CA ASP A 180 -14.60 -35.49 -10.88
C ASP A 180 -13.34 -34.91 -11.56
N ILE A 181 -12.97 -35.51 -12.69
CA ILE A 181 -11.94 -34.97 -13.59
C ILE A 181 -12.64 -33.95 -14.50
N PRO A 182 -12.31 -32.64 -14.41
CA PRO A 182 -12.99 -31.62 -15.19
C PRO A 182 -12.93 -31.90 -16.69
N SER A 183 -14.06 -31.68 -17.37
CA SER A 183 -14.21 -31.80 -18.83
C SER A 183 -14.02 -33.21 -19.42
N ALA A 184 -13.77 -34.24 -18.60
CA ALA A 184 -13.69 -35.63 -19.05
C ALA A 184 -15.11 -36.21 -19.21
N THR A 185 -15.80 -35.86 -20.29
CA THR A 185 -17.20 -36.24 -20.54
C THR A 185 -17.41 -37.23 -21.70
N ALA A 186 -16.33 -37.61 -22.39
CA ALA A 186 -16.38 -38.64 -23.42
C ALA A 186 -16.38 -40.04 -22.81
N ASN A 187 -16.82 -41.03 -23.59
CA ASN A 187 -16.67 -42.45 -23.24
C ASN A 187 -15.20 -42.94 -23.28
N THR A 188 -14.26 -42.06 -23.62
CA THR A 188 -12.82 -42.30 -23.59
C THR A 188 -12.10 -41.26 -22.73
N PHE A 189 -10.99 -41.65 -22.10
CA PHE A 189 -10.16 -40.76 -21.29
C PHE A 189 -8.67 -41.04 -21.50
N VAL A 190 -7.89 -40.01 -21.85
CA VAL A 190 -6.43 -40.10 -21.98
C VAL A 190 -5.80 -39.86 -20.61
N ILE A 191 -4.98 -40.80 -20.16
CA ILE A 191 -4.27 -40.68 -18.88
C ILE A 191 -3.13 -39.66 -19.02
N THR A 192 -3.06 -38.69 -18.11
CA THR A 192 -1.97 -37.70 -18.08
C THR A 192 -1.09 -37.87 -16.83
N SER A 193 0.02 -37.14 -16.76
CA SER A 193 0.93 -37.19 -15.61
C SER A 193 0.28 -36.78 -14.28
N SER A 194 -0.82 -36.01 -14.30
CA SER A 194 -1.53 -35.63 -13.06
C SER A 194 -2.29 -36.79 -12.42
N GLN A 195 -2.53 -37.88 -13.13
CA GLN A 195 -3.19 -39.07 -12.59
C GLN A 195 -2.20 -40.15 -12.11
N VAL A 196 -0.89 -39.93 -12.17
CA VAL A 196 0.11 -40.89 -11.69
C VAL A 196 -0.12 -41.22 -10.21
N GLY A 197 -0.09 -42.52 -9.88
CA GLY A 197 -0.37 -43.04 -8.55
C GLY A 197 -1.85 -43.01 -8.13
N ARG A 198 -2.74 -42.47 -8.95
CA ARG A 198 -4.19 -42.43 -8.70
C ARG A 198 -4.89 -43.65 -9.28
N PHE A 199 -6.09 -43.91 -8.78
CA PHE A 199 -7.05 -44.84 -9.34
C PHE A 199 -8.06 -44.06 -10.17
N ILE A 200 -8.57 -44.65 -11.25
CA ILE A 200 -9.60 -44.04 -12.08
C ILE A 200 -10.88 -44.86 -11.96
N ARG A 201 -12.03 -44.20 -11.88
CA ARG A 201 -13.33 -44.82 -12.15
C ARG A 201 -14.16 -43.99 -13.11
N GLY A 202 -15.05 -44.66 -13.83
CA GLY A 202 -16.02 -44.07 -14.72
C GLY A 202 -17.38 -43.98 -14.05
N ALA A 203 -18.12 -42.92 -14.31
CA ALA A 203 -19.52 -42.79 -13.98
C ALA A 203 -20.32 -42.66 -15.28
N VAL A 204 -21.37 -43.47 -15.41
CA VAL A 204 -22.29 -43.43 -16.54
C VAL A 204 -23.65 -43.04 -16.01
N SER A 205 -24.12 -41.87 -16.42
CA SER A 205 -25.49 -41.43 -16.20
C SER A 205 -26.32 -41.80 -17.42
N VAL A 206 -27.49 -42.40 -17.18
CA VAL A 206 -28.48 -42.69 -18.22
C VAL A 206 -29.70 -41.80 -18.03
N VAL A 207 -30.22 -41.28 -19.13
CA VAL A 207 -31.54 -40.64 -19.21
C VAL A 207 -32.30 -41.32 -20.34
N ALA A 208 -33.47 -41.88 -20.02
CA ALA A 208 -34.36 -42.50 -20.98
C ALA A 208 -35.70 -41.74 -20.94
N THR A 209 -35.83 -40.73 -21.79
CA THR A 209 -36.97 -39.81 -21.77
C THR A 209 -38.28 -40.50 -22.13
N ALA A 210 -38.26 -41.48 -23.04
CA ALA A 210 -39.43 -42.27 -23.41
C ALA A 210 -39.97 -43.09 -22.23
N ASP A 211 -39.07 -43.61 -21.41
CA ASP A 211 -39.40 -44.47 -20.27
C ASP A 211 -39.52 -43.68 -18.95
N ASN A 212 -39.24 -42.37 -18.98
CA ASN A 212 -39.16 -41.48 -17.83
C ASN A 212 -38.24 -42.06 -16.73
N LEU A 213 -37.07 -42.58 -17.14
CA LEU A 213 -36.07 -43.17 -16.25
C LEU A 213 -34.78 -42.34 -16.24
N ALA A 214 -34.14 -42.24 -15.07
CA ALA A 214 -32.80 -41.68 -14.92
C ALA A 214 -32.00 -42.49 -13.90
N GLY A 215 -30.70 -42.63 -14.09
CA GLY A 215 -29.84 -43.38 -13.19
C GLY A 215 -28.37 -43.06 -13.36
N ILE A 216 -27.57 -43.44 -12.37
CA ILE A 216 -26.11 -43.35 -12.43
C ILE A 216 -25.51 -44.67 -11.95
N SER A 217 -24.49 -45.14 -12.65
CA SER A 217 -23.73 -46.33 -12.30
C SER A 217 -22.24 -46.04 -12.41
N TYR A 218 -21.45 -46.70 -11.58
CA TYR A 218 -20.01 -46.52 -11.52
C TYR A 218 -19.31 -47.80 -11.94
N SER A 219 -18.18 -47.67 -12.62
CA SER A 219 -17.26 -48.78 -12.82
C SER A 219 -16.53 -49.13 -11.53
N SER A 220 -15.92 -50.31 -11.50
CA SER A 220 -14.83 -50.58 -10.55
C SER A 220 -13.67 -49.60 -10.77
N LEU A 221 -12.84 -49.42 -9.73
CA LEU A 221 -11.58 -48.69 -9.86
C LEU A 221 -10.61 -49.46 -10.77
N THR A 222 -9.78 -48.73 -11.52
CA THR A 222 -8.59 -49.29 -12.17
C THR A 222 -7.55 -49.71 -11.14
N ALA A 223 -6.43 -50.31 -11.57
CA ALA A 223 -5.21 -50.30 -10.77
C ALA A 223 -4.66 -48.87 -10.64
N GLN A 224 -3.68 -48.65 -9.75
CA GLN A 224 -2.95 -47.38 -9.72
C GLN A 224 -2.22 -47.14 -11.04
N ILE A 225 -2.33 -45.91 -11.53
CA ILE A 225 -1.62 -45.51 -12.75
C ILE A 225 -0.14 -45.48 -12.48
N SER A 226 0.57 -46.40 -13.13
CA SER A 226 2.02 -46.49 -13.06
C SER A 226 2.67 -45.65 -14.17
N SER A 227 3.85 -45.13 -13.87
CA SER A 227 4.65 -44.34 -14.82
C SER A 227 6.12 -44.41 -14.42
N ASP A 228 6.99 -44.46 -15.42
CA ASP A 228 8.39 -44.05 -15.24
C ASP A 228 8.44 -42.55 -14.83
N PRO A 229 9.57 -42.05 -14.28
CA PRO A 229 9.62 -40.69 -13.77
C PRO A 229 9.45 -39.61 -14.86
N ILE A 230 8.35 -38.86 -14.78
CA ILE A 230 8.08 -37.71 -15.64
C ILE A 230 8.46 -36.41 -14.92
N LEU A 231 9.40 -35.66 -15.48
CA LEU A 231 9.83 -34.37 -14.93
C LEU A 231 8.69 -33.34 -15.00
N LEU A 232 8.37 -32.72 -13.87
CA LEU A 232 7.39 -31.63 -13.77
C LEU A 232 8.08 -30.28 -13.57
N THR A 233 9.04 -30.20 -12.65
CA THR A 233 9.87 -29.01 -12.44
C THR A 233 11.35 -29.36 -12.50
N THR A 234 12.13 -28.54 -13.20
CA THR A 234 13.56 -28.79 -13.43
C THR A 234 14.39 -28.68 -12.15
N PRO A 235 15.50 -29.42 -12.04
CA PRO A 235 16.50 -29.21 -10.98
C PRO A 235 17.03 -27.77 -10.96
N THR A 236 17.38 -27.28 -9.78
CA THR A 236 17.93 -25.92 -9.59
C THR A 236 19.21 -25.95 -8.75
N ILE A 237 20.05 -24.94 -8.91
CA ILE A 237 21.21 -24.67 -8.05
C ILE A 237 20.99 -23.30 -7.40
N SER A 238 21.31 -23.21 -6.11
CA SER A 238 21.26 -22.00 -5.30
C SER A 238 22.51 -21.86 -4.45
N GLY A 239 22.77 -20.66 -3.93
CA GLY A 239 24.00 -20.33 -3.19
C GLY A 239 24.84 -19.27 -3.88
N PHE A 240 25.82 -18.73 -3.16
CA PHE A 240 26.72 -17.73 -3.69
C PHE A 240 27.87 -18.39 -4.45
N LEU A 241 28.13 -17.95 -5.69
CA LEU A 241 29.14 -18.55 -6.56
C LEU A 241 30.51 -17.94 -6.32
N ALA A 242 31.09 -18.21 -5.15
CA ALA A 242 32.43 -17.77 -4.80
C ALA A 242 33.24 -18.85 -4.06
N LEU A 243 34.56 -18.68 -4.02
CA LEU A 243 35.46 -19.57 -3.28
C LEU A 243 34.98 -19.83 -1.84
N ASP A 244 35.02 -21.10 -1.42
CA ASP A 244 34.60 -21.59 -0.09
C ASP A 244 33.11 -21.46 0.22
N GLU A 245 32.28 -21.06 -0.75
CA GLU A 245 30.83 -21.07 -0.60
C GLU A 245 30.25 -22.45 -0.92
N VAL A 246 29.08 -22.74 -0.33
CA VAL A 246 28.35 -23.98 -0.55
C VAL A 246 27.17 -23.72 -1.48
N LEU A 247 27.19 -24.39 -2.63
CA LEU A 247 26.04 -24.50 -3.51
C LEU A 247 25.09 -25.58 -2.99
N THR A 248 23.79 -25.31 -3.08
CA THR A 248 22.72 -26.25 -2.74
C THR A 248 21.84 -26.47 -3.96
N ALA A 249 21.65 -27.73 -4.34
CA ALA A 249 20.82 -28.12 -5.45
C ALA A 249 19.52 -28.78 -5.02
N SER A 250 18.46 -28.53 -5.80
CA SER A 250 17.18 -29.22 -5.68
C SER A 250 17.02 -30.23 -6.83
N ALA A 251 16.41 -31.38 -6.55
CA ALA A 251 16.20 -32.43 -7.54
C ALA A 251 15.15 -32.04 -8.61
N GLY A 252 14.34 -31.01 -8.35
CA GLY A 252 13.09 -30.78 -9.07
C GLY A 252 11.95 -31.66 -8.54
N THR A 253 10.84 -31.73 -9.28
CA THR A 253 9.69 -32.58 -8.96
C THR A 253 9.33 -33.49 -10.12
N TYR A 254 8.84 -34.69 -9.80
CA TYR A 254 8.53 -35.74 -10.77
C TYR A 254 7.17 -36.37 -10.46
N ALA A 255 6.41 -36.68 -11.49
CA ALA A 255 5.30 -37.61 -11.41
C ALA A 255 5.85 -39.02 -11.68
N ALA A 256 5.83 -39.90 -10.67
CA ALA A 256 6.30 -41.27 -10.80
C ALA A 256 5.49 -42.20 -9.88
N PHE A 257 5.10 -43.36 -10.39
CA PHE A 257 4.56 -44.44 -9.56
C PHE A 257 5.04 -45.79 -10.11
N PRO A 258 5.72 -46.62 -9.30
CA PRO A 258 6.19 -46.38 -7.93
C PRO A 258 7.09 -45.14 -7.79
N ALA A 259 7.22 -44.64 -6.55
CA ALA A 259 7.99 -43.43 -6.25
C ALA A 259 9.45 -43.58 -6.75
N ALA A 260 9.98 -42.51 -7.34
CA ALA A 260 11.34 -42.51 -7.86
C ALA A 260 12.39 -42.42 -6.74
N THR A 261 13.51 -43.12 -6.93
CA THR A 261 14.75 -42.88 -6.21
C THR A 261 15.62 -41.92 -7.02
N PHE A 262 16.52 -41.19 -6.36
CA PHE A 262 17.35 -40.18 -6.99
C PHE A 262 18.83 -40.45 -6.79
N THR A 263 19.60 -40.29 -7.86
CA THR A 263 21.05 -40.14 -7.81
C THR A 263 21.45 -38.81 -8.44
N TYR A 264 22.57 -38.27 -7.96
CA TYR A 264 23.01 -36.93 -8.32
C TYR A 264 24.45 -36.93 -8.82
N GLN A 265 24.77 -35.98 -9.68
CA GLN A 265 26.12 -35.74 -10.15
C GLN A 265 26.33 -34.25 -10.43
N TRP A 266 27.25 -33.61 -9.72
CA TRP A 266 27.71 -32.27 -10.07
C TRP A 266 28.61 -32.32 -11.31
N GLN A 267 28.48 -31.30 -12.15
CA GLN A 267 29.35 -31.08 -13.31
C GLN A 267 29.96 -29.69 -13.23
N SER A 268 31.22 -29.59 -13.62
CA SER A 268 31.90 -28.31 -13.87
C SER A 268 32.00 -28.09 -15.38
N CYS A 269 31.75 -26.87 -15.83
CA CYS A 269 31.79 -26.47 -17.23
C CYS A 269 32.81 -25.34 -17.42
N SER A 270 33.53 -25.32 -18.55
CA SER A 270 34.47 -24.22 -18.88
C SER A 270 33.80 -23.06 -19.61
N SER A 271 32.58 -23.23 -20.11
CA SER A 271 31.74 -22.18 -20.70
C SER A 271 30.27 -22.38 -20.35
N LYS A 272 29.39 -21.52 -20.88
CA LYS A 272 27.92 -21.70 -20.79
C LYS A 272 27.37 -22.76 -21.76
N GLU A 273 28.24 -23.42 -22.53
CA GLU A 273 27.85 -24.48 -23.46
C GLU A 273 27.87 -25.83 -22.76
N VAL A 274 26.82 -26.63 -22.99
CA VAL A 274 26.65 -27.96 -22.37
C VAL A 274 27.79 -28.93 -22.71
N THR A 275 28.38 -28.80 -23.90
CA THR A 275 29.52 -29.61 -24.37
C THR A 275 30.79 -29.41 -23.56
N SER A 276 30.91 -28.28 -22.84
CA SER A 276 32.06 -27.98 -21.99
C SER A 276 31.98 -28.58 -20.59
N CYS A 277 30.86 -29.21 -20.25
CA CYS A 277 30.58 -29.74 -18.92
C CYS A 277 31.14 -31.17 -18.74
N ALA A 278 31.84 -31.38 -17.63
CA ALA A 278 32.37 -32.68 -17.21
C ALA A 278 31.97 -32.99 -15.76
N PRO A 279 31.73 -34.27 -15.41
CA PRO A 279 31.40 -34.67 -14.04
C PRO A 279 32.54 -34.35 -13.07
N ILE A 280 32.19 -33.84 -11.90
CA ILE A 280 33.13 -33.65 -10.80
C ILE A 280 33.18 -34.95 -10.00
N ALA A 281 34.36 -35.56 -9.92
CA ALA A 281 34.52 -36.90 -9.33
C ALA A 281 33.97 -36.97 -7.89
N SER A 282 33.15 -37.99 -7.63
CA SER A 282 32.55 -38.30 -6.32
C SER A 282 31.60 -37.25 -5.73
N GLU A 283 31.24 -36.20 -6.48
CA GLU A 283 30.31 -35.17 -6.03
C GLU A 283 28.87 -35.55 -6.35
N THR A 284 28.29 -36.39 -5.49
CA THR A 284 26.94 -36.97 -5.65
C THR A 284 25.94 -36.51 -4.59
N ASN A 285 26.31 -35.54 -3.76
CA ASN A 285 25.42 -34.94 -2.76
C ASN A 285 24.60 -33.79 -3.35
N THR A 286 23.54 -33.38 -2.65
CA THR A 286 22.76 -32.18 -3.03
C THR A 286 23.46 -30.87 -2.70
N THR A 287 24.65 -30.93 -2.09
CA THR A 287 25.49 -29.76 -1.81
C THR A 287 26.86 -29.91 -2.44
N TYR A 288 27.49 -28.78 -2.77
CA TYR A 288 28.84 -28.73 -3.30
C TYR A 288 29.58 -27.48 -2.82
N SER A 289 30.74 -27.66 -2.20
CA SER A 289 31.61 -26.55 -1.78
C SER A 289 32.55 -26.16 -2.92
N ILE A 290 32.55 -24.89 -3.29
CA ILE A 290 33.39 -24.35 -4.37
C ILE A 290 34.85 -24.33 -3.92
N LYS A 291 35.73 -24.95 -4.71
CA LYS A 291 37.16 -25.09 -4.44
C LYS A 291 37.96 -24.10 -5.30
N GLU A 292 39.23 -23.93 -4.96
CA GLU A 292 40.16 -23.05 -5.69
C GLU A 292 40.26 -23.39 -7.19
N ALA A 293 40.23 -24.69 -7.53
CA ALA A 293 40.28 -25.17 -8.91
C ALA A 293 39.01 -24.87 -9.73
N ASP A 294 37.94 -24.37 -9.10
CA ASP A 294 36.67 -24.10 -9.77
C ASP A 294 36.48 -22.63 -10.14
N ILE A 295 37.39 -21.76 -9.71
CA ILE A 295 37.34 -20.34 -10.06
C ILE A 295 37.43 -20.17 -11.57
N GLY A 296 36.52 -19.38 -12.13
CA GLY A 296 36.39 -19.19 -13.58
C GLY A 296 35.54 -20.27 -14.28
N LYS A 297 35.07 -21.30 -13.56
CA LYS A 297 34.17 -22.33 -14.11
C LYS A 297 32.70 -22.02 -13.81
N TYR A 298 31.84 -22.76 -14.49
CA TYR A 298 30.40 -22.78 -14.29
C TYR A 298 29.99 -24.15 -13.74
N PHE A 299 28.82 -24.25 -13.12
CA PHE A 299 28.33 -25.51 -12.56
C PHE A 299 26.99 -25.91 -13.16
N ARG A 300 26.76 -27.21 -13.18
CA ARG A 300 25.51 -27.84 -13.58
C ARG A 300 25.26 -29.05 -12.69
N PHE A 301 24.01 -29.30 -12.35
CA PHE A 301 23.61 -30.40 -11.48
C PHE A 301 22.76 -31.38 -12.27
N MET A 302 23.18 -32.65 -12.29
CA MET A 302 22.48 -33.72 -12.99
C MET A 302 21.72 -34.55 -11.98
N VAL A 303 20.42 -34.76 -12.25
CA VAL A 303 19.54 -35.59 -11.44
C VAL A 303 19.10 -36.78 -12.28
N THR A 304 19.30 -37.98 -11.76
CA THR A 304 18.73 -39.20 -12.35
C THR A 304 17.64 -39.70 -11.42
N ALA A 305 16.38 -39.65 -11.89
CA ALA A 305 15.23 -40.23 -11.22
C ALA A 305 15.00 -41.64 -11.78
N LEU A 306 14.86 -42.66 -10.93
CA LEU A 306 14.68 -44.05 -11.34
C LEU A 306 13.54 -44.72 -10.57
N ASN A 307 12.74 -45.53 -11.25
CA ASN A 307 11.91 -46.54 -10.61
C ASN A 307 12.01 -47.88 -11.38
N ASN A 308 11.20 -48.86 -11.02
CA ASN A 308 11.21 -50.19 -11.66
C ASN A 308 10.68 -50.19 -13.10
N LEU A 309 10.15 -49.07 -13.61
CA LEU A 309 9.64 -48.95 -14.98
C LEU A 309 10.62 -48.23 -15.92
N GLY A 310 11.51 -47.42 -15.37
CA GLY A 310 12.47 -46.66 -16.17
C GLY A 310 13.11 -45.53 -15.39
N GLY A 311 13.90 -44.71 -16.08
CA GLY A 311 14.60 -43.57 -15.48
C GLY A 311 14.64 -42.35 -16.37
N LYS A 312 14.73 -41.18 -15.73
CA LYS A 312 14.81 -39.88 -16.38
C LYS A 312 16.00 -39.10 -15.85
N VAL A 313 16.88 -38.69 -16.76
CA VAL A 313 17.99 -37.78 -16.47
C VAL A 313 17.53 -36.36 -16.75
N SER A 314 17.67 -35.48 -15.77
CA SER A 314 17.26 -34.08 -15.84
C SER A 314 18.41 -33.18 -15.40
N PRO A 315 18.84 -32.24 -16.25
CA PRO A 315 19.85 -31.26 -15.88
C PRO A 315 19.25 -30.02 -15.22
N SER A 316 20.00 -29.37 -14.35
CA SER A 316 19.78 -27.97 -14.01
C SER A 316 20.20 -27.04 -15.15
N ALA A 317 19.80 -25.77 -15.05
CA ALA A 317 20.47 -24.70 -15.78
C ALA A 317 21.96 -24.61 -15.38
N ILE A 318 22.80 -24.14 -16.31
CA ILE A 318 24.21 -23.82 -16.03
C ILE A 318 24.25 -22.51 -15.24
N THR A 319 25.05 -22.47 -14.17
CA THR A 319 25.19 -21.29 -13.31
C THR A 319 25.89 -20.12 -14.02
N THR A 320 26.08 -19.01 -13.32
CA THR A 320 27.12 -18.04 -13.67
C THR A 320 28.50 -18.54 -13.24
N VAL A 321 29.54 -17.81 -13.63
CA VAL A 321 30.92 -18.13 -13.30
C VAL A 321 31.17 -18.05 -11.79
N ALA A 322 31.95 -18.98 -11.25
CA ALA A 322 32.43 -18.94 -9.88
C ALA A 322 33.56 -17.93 -9.73
N LEU A 323 33.44 -17.04 -8.75
CA LEU A 323 34.36 -15.92 -8.55
C LEU A 323 35.30 -16.16 -7.38
N ARG A 324 36.51 -15.62 -7.49
CA ARG A 324 37.44 -15.57 -6.37
C ARG A 324 36.90 -14.61 -5.32
N THR A 325 36.95 -15.01 -4.05
CA THR A 325 36.65 -14.09 -2.94
C THR A 325 37.75 -13.03 -2.82
N SER A 326 37.38 -11.83 -2.40
CA SER A 326 38.32 -10.72 -2.25
C SER A 326 37.89 -9.82 -1.11
N ILE A 327 38.86 -9.21 -0.43
CA ILE A 327 38.58 -8.13 0.51
C ILE A 327 37.89 -6.97 -0.23
N PRO A 328 37.07 -6.16 0.46
CA PRO A 328 36.48 -4.98 -0.15
C PRO A 328 37.57 -3.98 -0.56
N ALA A 329 37.40 -3.32 -1.70
CA ALA A 329 38.29 -2.26 -2.17
C ALA A 329 37.48 -1.07 -2.65
N ASN A 330 37.87 0.14 -2.27
CA ASN A 330 37.18 1.34 -2.70
C ASN A 330 37.55 1.67 -4.15
N THR A 331 36.55 1.83 -5.00
CA THR A 331 36.71 2.20 -6.42
C THR A 331 36.33 3.66 -6.69
N GLY A 332 35.74 4.33 -5.70
CA GLY A 332 35.32 5.72 -5.77
C GLY A 332 35.14 6.28 -4.37
N LEU A 333 35.87 7.36 -4.07
CA LEU A 333 35.95 7.92 -2.72
C LEU A 333 34.58 8.45 -2.26
N PRO A 334 34.25 8.30 -0.97
CA PRO A 334 33.07 8.92 -0.40
C PRO A 334 33.27 10.44 -0.27
N VAL A 335 32.19 11.19 -0.49
CA VAL A 335 32.13 12.66 -0.33
C VAL A 335 31.22 13.07 0.83
N LEU A 336 31.45 14.27 1.37
CA LEU A 336 30.58 14.93 2.33
C LEU A 336 29.62 15.90 1.63
N ALA A 337 28.39 15.97 2.13
CA ALA A 337 27.38 16.95 1.77
C ALA A 337 26.84 17.66 3.03
N GLY A 338 26.28 18.85 2.86
CA GLY A 338 25.74 19.68 3.94
C GLY A 338 26.62 20.92 4.24
N ALA A 339 26.01 21.92 4.88
CA ALA A 339 26.71 23.13 5.28
C ALA A 339 27.45 22.91 6.61
N ALA A 340 28.71 23.32 6.68
CA ALA A 340 29.50 23.30 7.92
C ALA A 340 29.09 24.48 8.83
N VAL A 341 27.88 24.42 9.38
CA VAL A 341 27.31 25.44 10.26
C VAL A 341 26.78 24.74 11.52
N ASP A 342 26.96 25.36 12.69
CA ASP A 342 26.38 24.87 13.95
C ASP A 342 24.89 24.49 13.77
N ARG A 343 24.47 23.38 14.40
CA ARG A 343 23.12 22.79 14.32
C ARG A 343 22.67 22.29 12.94
N GLN A 344 23.55 22.32 11.93
CA GLN A 344 23.31 21.66 10.65
C GLN A 344 23.86 20.23 10.65
N THR A 345 23.48 19.44 9.65
CA THR A 345 23.90 18.05 9.52
C THR A 345 24.84 17.89 8.33
N LEU A 346 25.98 17.25 8.57
CA LEU A 346 26.84 16.71 7.53
C LEU A 346 26.41 15.28 7.21
N VAL A 347 26.42 14.92 5.93
CA VAL A 347 26.09 13.57 5.45
C VAL A 347 27.25 13.04 4.63
N ALA A 348 27.72 11.84 4.96
CA ALA A 348 28.74 11.13 4.20
C ALA A 348 28.09 10.12 3.25
N SER A 349 28.45 10.18 1.97
CA SER A 349 28.13 9.12 1.02
C SER A 349 28.91 7.83 1.34
N THR A 350 28.44 6.68 0.84
CA THR A 350 29.16 5.40 0.99
C THR A 350 30.44 5.34 0.16
N GLY A 351 30.55 6.09 -0.94
CA GLY A 351 31.49 5.78 -2.02
C GLY A 351 31.08 4.52 -2.80
N THR A 352 31.92 4.09 -3.74
CA THR A 352 31.74 2.84 -4.49
C THR A 352 32.79 1.82 -4.09
N TRP A 353 32.39 0.56 -3.98
CA TRP A 353 33.22 -0.53 -3.47
C TRP A 353 33.10 -1.76 -4.37
N SER A 354 34.23 -2.42 -4.62
CA SER A 354 34.28 -3.81 -5.08
C SER A 354 34.51 -4.74 -3.88
N GLY A 355 34.41 -6.05 -4.10
CA GLY A 355 34.62 -7.06 -3.06
C GLY A 355 33.68 -8.23 -3.26
N ILE A 356 34.16 -9.44 -2.96
CA ILE A 356 33.39 -10.68 -3.10
C ILE A 356 33.58 -11.49 -1.81
N PRO A 357 32.54 -11.69 -0.99
CA PRO A 357 31.20 -11.10 -1.08
C PRO A 357 31.17 -9.58 -0.95
N THR A 358 30.06 -8.95 -1.32
CA THR A 358 29.84 -7.51 -1.10
C THR A 358 29.96 -7.19 0.39
N GLY A 359 30.75 -6.16 0.73
CA GLY A 359 30.96 -5.76 2.11
C GLY A 359 29.83 -4.89 2.68
N THR A 360 29.61 -5.01 3.98
CA THR A 360 28.74 -4.14 4.78
C THR A 360 29.46 -2.83 5.08
N ILE A 361 28.79 -1.70 4.88
CA ILE A 361 29.36 -0.37 5.11
C ILE A 361 29.10 0.12 6.54
N THR A 362 30.15 0.61 7.19
CA THR A 362 30.08 1.30 8.49
C THR A 362 30.78 2.66 8.40
N TYR A 363 30.39 3.57 9.29
CA TYR A 363 30.95 4.92 9.38
C TYR A 363 31.59 5.12 10.75
N GLN A 364 32.57 6.02 10.81
CA GLN A 364 33.09 6.59 12.04
C GLN A 364 33.45 8.05 11.75
N TRP A 365 32.76 8.99 12.40
CA TRP A 365 33.06 10.41 12.26
C TRP A 365 34.32 10.77 13.01
N GLN A 366 35.13 11.64 12.41
CA GLN A 366 36.35 12.17 12.97
C GLN A 366 36.31 13.69 13.01
N LYS A 367 36.77 14.26 14.12
CA LYS A 367 37.01 15.68 14.30
C LYS A 367 38.47 15.98 14.00
N CYS A 368 38.71 16.95 13.13
CA CYS A 368 40.03 17.36 12.68
C CYS A 368 40.37 18.76 13.21
N ALA A 369 41.64 18.99 13.52
CA ALA A 369 42.16 20.27 14.00
C ALA A 369 42.42 21.28 12.85
N ASP A 370 42.56 20.78 11.63
CA ASP A 370 42.98 21.55 10.45
C ASP A 370 42.19 21.16 9.18
N ALA A 371 42.13 22.09 8.22
CA ALA A 371 41.44 21.91 6.94
C ALA A 371 42.06 20.82 6.06
N ALA A 372 43.35 20.53 6.25
CA ALA A 372 44.06 19.47 5.52
C ALA A 372 43.79 18.06 6.10
N ALA A 373 43.03 17.97 7.19
CA ALA A 373 42.67 16.73 7.87
C ALA A 373 43.89 15.88 8.29
N THR A 374 45.00 16.55 8.65
CA THR A 374 46.24 15.87 9.06
C THR A 374 46.17 15.37 10.51
N ASN A 375 45.48 16.10 11.38
CA ASN A 375 45.27 15.71 12.78
C ASN A 375 43.78 15.50 13.07
N CYS A 376 43.32 14.26 12.98
CA CYS A 376 41.92 13.90 13.22
C CYS A 376 41.79 12.81 14.29
N ALA A 377 40.76 12.93 15.12
CA ALA A 377 40.43 11.95 16.17
C ALA A 377 38.98 11.46 16.01
N ASP A 378 38.76 10.17 16.30
CA ASP A 378 37.42 9.56 16.28
C ASP A 378 36.49 10.23 17.30
N ILE A 379 35.25 10.49 16.89
CA ILE A 379 34.19 10.97 17.76
C ILE A 379 33.42 9.76 18.28
N ALA A 380 33.55 9.47 19.57
CA ALA A 380 32.96 8.29 20.18
C ALA A 380 31.45 8.16 19.90
N GLY A 381 31.01 6.98 19.46
CA GLY A 381 29.60 6.65 19.22
C GLY A 381 28.98 7.27 17.96
N LYS A 382 29.75 8.00 17.13
CA LYS A 382 29.25 8.61 15.91
C LYS A 382 29.53 7.73 14.69
N THR A 383 28.69 6.73 14.50
CA THR A 383 28.86 5.67 13.50
C THR A 383 27.80 5.63 12.40
N THR A 384 26.91 6.63 12.37
CA THR A 384 25.90 6.82 11.34
C THR A 384 26.47 7.52 10.10
N ASN A 385 25.78 7.42 8.96
CA ASN A 385 26.15 8.14 7.73
C ASN A 385 25.94 9.67 7.82
N SER A 386 25.44 10.18 8.95
CA SER A 386 25.22 11.59 9.21
C SER A 386 25.76 12.00 10.58
N TYR A 387 26.17 13.26 10.68
CA TYR A 387 26.63 13.89 11.92
C TYR A 387 25.99 15.27 12.06
N ALA A 388 25.21 15.45 13.12
CA ALA A 388 24.67 16.75 13.50
C ALA A 388 25.76 17.56 14.21
N LEU A 389 26.11 18.70 13.63
CA LEU A 389 27.06 19.65 14.18
C LEU A 389 26.45 20.32 15.43
N VAL A 390 27.28 20.53 16.44
CA VAL A 390 26.91 21.26 17.67
C VAL A 390 27.76 22.51 17.85
N PHE A 391 27.42 23.34 18.83
CA PHE A 391 28.12 24.60 19.06
C PHE A 391 29.60 24.40 19.40
N ASP A 392 29.93 23.31 20.10
CA ASP A 392 31.31 22.94 20.45
C ASP A 392 32.15 22.53 19.22
N ASP A 393 31.51 22.31 18.08
CA ASP A 393 32.16 21.97 16.82
C ASP A 393 32.63 23.22 16.04
N VAL A 394 32.26 24.43 16.47
CA VAL A 394 32.68 25.70 15.82
C VAL A 394 34.20 25.79 15.71
N ALA A 395 34.66 26.26 14.55
CA ALA A 395 36.07 26.32 14.14
C ALA A 395 36.79 24.96 14.03
N LYS A 396 36.07 23.84 14.09
CA LYS A 396 36.59 22.49 13.82
C LYS A 396 36.24 22.04 12.40
N PHE A 397 36.95 21.01 11.94
CA PHE A 397 36.73 20.37 10.64
C PHE A 397 36.31 18.91 10.87
N PHE A 398 35.54 18.34 9.96
CA PHE A 398 35.01 16.98 10.12
C PHE A 398 35.27 16.15 8.87
N ARG A 399 35.56 14.86 9.06
CA ARG A 399 35.57 13.86 7.99
C ARG A 399 34.91 12.57 8.48
N ALA A 400 34.48 11.73 7.55
CA ALA A 400 34.00 10.39 7.87
C ALA A 400 35.02 9.35 7.41
N LYS A 401 35.35 8.40 8.28
CA LYS A 401 35.98 7.13 7.92
C LYS A 401 34.88 6.16 7.50
N VAL A 402 34.91 5.72 6.25
CA VAL A 402 33.95 4.76 5.69
C VAL A 402 34.66 3.43 5.54
N THR A 403 34.13 2.38 6.16
CA THR A 403 34.71 1.04 6.14
C THR A 403 33.76 0.07 5.48
N SER A 404 34.24 -0.70 4.51
CA SER A 404 33.52 -1.84 3.96
C SER A 404 34.14 -3.13 4.52
N THR A 405 33.30 -3.99 5.09
CA THR A 405 33.72 -5.25 5.72
C THR A 405 32.96 -6.42 5.11
N ASN A 406 33.67 -7.44 4.65
CA ASN A 406 33.09 -8.76 4.35
C ASN A 406 33.81 -9.83 5.19
N ARG A 407 33.44 -11.10 5.01
CA ARG A 407 34.04 -12.22 5.77
C ARG A 407 35.54 -12.43 5.50
N ILE A 408 36.08 -11.87 4.42
CA ILE A 408 37.49 -11.98 4.04
C ILE A 408 38.32 -10.90 4.73
N GLY A 409 37.76 -9.71 4.90
CA GLY A 409 38.45 -8.61 5.57
C GLY A 409 37.70 -7.28 5.47
N ALA A 410 38.39 -6.21 5.86
CA ALA A 410 37.85 -4.86 5.88
C ALA A 410 38.84 -3.85 5.29
N THR A 411 38.31 -2.86 4.57
CA THR A 411 39.09 -1.72 4.05
C THR A 411 38.39 -0.44 4.44
N SER A 412 39.16 0.55 4.89
CA SER A 412 38.66 1.88 5.24
C SER A 412 39.23 2.95 4.32
N VAL A 413 38.39 3.90 3.93
CA VAL A 413 38.79 5.15 3.27
C VAL A 413 38.17 6.33 4.01
N PHE A 414 38.69 7.53 3.76
CA PHE A 414 38.17 8.75 4.36
C PHE A 414 37.51 9.62 3.31
N THR A 415 36.49 10.37 3.71
CA THR A 415 36.02 11.51 2.93
C THR A 415 37.07 12.63 2.95
N GLY A 416 36.92 13.61 2.05
CA GLY A 416 37.52 14.93 2.27
C GLY A 416 37.00 15.56 3.58
N ALA A 417 37.75 16.51 4.13
CA ALA A 417 37.29 17.30 5.27
C ALA A 417 36.22 18.33 4.87
N SER A 418 35.33 18.64 5.80
CA SER A 418 34.41 19.78 5.70
C SER A 418 35.18 21.10 5.70
N ALA A 419 34.49 22.21 5.39
CA ALA A 419 34.96 23.53 5.80
C ALA A 419 34.94 23.66 7.34
N ALA A 420 35.60 24.71 7.87
CA ALA A 420 35.52 25.04 9.29
C ALA A 420 34.08 25.35 9.67
N VAL A 421 33.59 24.76 10.76
CA VAL A 421 32.21 25.00 11.21
C VAL A 421 32.05 26.46 11.65
N THR A 422 31.09 27.16 11.05
CA THR A 422 30.75 28.54 11.43
C THR A 422 29.59 28.56 12.42
N PRO A 423 29.51 29.55 13.33
CA PRO A 423 28.35 29.72 14.19
C PRO A 423 27.06 29.91 13.40
N ALA A 424 25.96 29.32 13.87
CA ALA A 424 24.63 29.68 13.43
C ALA A 424 24.21 31.00 14.12
N THR A 425 23.74 31.97 13.35
CA THR A 425 23.17 33.20 13.92
C THR A 425 21.74 32.97 14.35
N VAL A 426 21.43 33.22 15.61
CA VAL A 426 20.08 33.14 16.17
C VAL A 426 19.58 34.55 16.44
N LEU A 427 18.39 34.89 15.95
CA LEU A 427 17.73 36.15 16.29
C LEU A 427 17.14 36.05 17.70
N ASP A 428 17.77 36.71 18.67
CA ASP A 428 17.29 36.78 20.05
C ASP A 428 16.22 37.87 20.23
N ARG A 429 16.31 38.94 19.44
CA ARG A 429 15.35 40.06 19.46
C ARG A 429 15.20 40.66 18.08
N ASP A 430 13.95 40.82 17.64
CA ASP A 430 13.63 41.49 16.38
C ASP A 430 14.20 42.92 16.32
N PRO A 431 14.56 43.41 15.11
CA PRO A 431 14.83 44.82 14.91
C PRO A 431 13.55 45.65 15.18
N TYR A 432 13.70 46.92 15.55
CA TYR A 432 12.57 47.84 15.68
C TYR A 432 12.90 49.18 15.01
N ALA A 433 11.88 49.88 14.53
CA ALA A 433 11.99 51.18 13.87
C ALA A 433 11.30 52.28 14.69
N ILE A 434 11.90 53.46 14.76
CA ILE A 434 11.38 54.62 15.47
C ILE A 434 11.51 55.89 14.61
N GLY A 435 10.50 56.76 14.67
CA GLY A 435 10.47 58.01 13.92
C GLY A 435 9.11 58.69 14.02
N PHE A 436 9.03 59.94 13.54
CA PHE A 436 7.77 60.68 13.46
C PHE A 436 7.03 60.34 12.16
N VAL A 437 5.72 60.08 12.26
CA VAL A 437 4.87 59.71 11.12
C VAL A 437 4.53 60.94 10.26
N GLN A 438 5.53 61.57 9.65
CA GLN A 438 5.37 62.75 8.80
C GLN A 438 6.32 62.72 7.60
N VAL A 439 5.82 63.10 6.42
CA VAL A 439 6.62 63.23 5.21
C VAL A 439 7.80 64.18 5.45
N GLY A 440 8.99 63.77 5.00
CA GLY A 440 10.26 64.47 5.20
C GLY A 440 10.98 64.14 6.51
N GLN A 441 10.35 63.40 7.43
CA GLN A 441 11.01 62.94 8.67
C GLN A 441 11.78 61.64 8.46
N LYS A 442 12.89 61.51 9.19
CA LYS A 442 13.76 60.33 9.16
C LYS A 442 13.27 59.29 10.18
N TRP A 443 13.31 58.04 9.77
CA TRP A 443 13.04 56.87 10.58
C TRP A 443 14.31 56.07 10.71
N ASP A 444 14.72 55.85 11.95
CA ASP A 444 15.90 55.07 12.27
C ASP A 444 15.45 53.71 12.79
N ALA A 445 16.19 52.67 12.41
CA ALA A 445 15.95 51.33 12.90
C ALA A 445 17.15 50.78 13.68
N THR A 446 16.92 49.69 14.38
CA THR A 446 17.98 48.91 15.04
C THR A 446 18.27 47.62 14.28
N ASP A 447 19.44 47.05 14.54
CA ASP A 447 19.89 45.82 13.87
C ASP A 447 19.17 44.56 14.34
N GLY A 448 18.38 44.65 15.41
CA GLY A 448 17.98 43.48 16.20
C GLY A 448 19.11 43.01 17.11
N ASN A 449 18.89 41.91 17.83
CA ASN A 449 19.94 41.25 18.60
C ASN A 449 20.17 39.85 18.03
N TRP A 450 21.37 39.63 17.48
CA TRP A 450 21.73 38.38 16.82
C TRP A 450 22.83 37.69 17.62
N ARG A 451 22.49 36.55 18.23
CA ARG A 451 23.45 35.70 18.94
C ARG A 451 24.24 34.87 17.94
N GLY A 452 25.54 34.70 18.20
CA GLY A 452 26.43 33.90 17.37
C GLY A 452 27.09 34.66 16.21
N ALA A 453 26.69 35.91 15.95
CA ALA A 453 27.36 36.75 14.99
C ALA A 453 28.56 37.47 15.64
N ILE A 454 29.79 37.15 15.23
CA ILE A 454 31.00 37.86 15.66
C ILE A 454 31.25 38.98 14.65
N ASN A 455 31.13 40.24 15.09
CA ASN A 455 31.24 41.45 14.23
C ASN A 455 30.35 41.39 12.96
N PRO A 456 29.02 41.23 13.10
CA PRO A 456 28.10 41.14 11.97
C PRO A 456 28.18 42.38 11.06
N THR A 457 28.13 42.12 9.75
CA THR A 457 27.75 43.14 8.77
C THR A 457 26.30 42.91 8.39
N TYR A 458 25.49 43.97 8.42
CA TYR A 458 24.05 43.88 8.19
C TYR A 458 23.65 44.43 6.82
N GLY A 459 22.67 43.79 6.21
CA GLY A 459 21.92 44.31 5.08
C GLY A 459 20.56 44.82 5.53
N TYR A 460 20.08 45.88 4.87
CA TYR A 460 18.81 46.53 5.15
C TYR A 460 18.00 46.71 3.88
N GLN A 461 16.68 46.60 3.99
CA GLN A 461 15.75 46.96 2.93
C GLN A 461 14.44 47.43 3.54
N TRP A 462 14.04 48.67 3.28
CA TRP A 462 12.72 49.16 3.68
C TRP A 462 11.65 48.65 2.72
N GLN A 463 10.51 48.25 3.28
CA GLN A 463 9.39 47.69 2.53
C GLN A 463 8.11 48.45 2.82
N ARG A 464 7.29 48.65 1.79
CA ARG A 464 5.92 49.14 1.89
C ARG A 464 4.95 47.96 1.90
N CYS A 465 4.02 47.96 2.85
CA CYS A 465 3.01 46.92 3.03
C CYS A 465 1.61 47.52 2.86
N VAL A 466 0.68 46.76 2.30
CA VAL A 466 -0.72 47.21 2.12
C VAL A 466 -1.62 46.92 3.33
N SER A 467 -1.15 46.11 4.28
CA SER A 467 -1.87 45.71 5.48
C SER A 467 -0.93 45.61 6.70
N ILE A 468 -1.51 45.69 7.90
CA ILE A 468 -0.81 45.53 9.18
C ILE A 468 -0.40 44.07 9.45
N ASP A 469 -0.97 43.09 8.74
CA ASP A 469 -0.79 41.64 8.96
C ASP A 469 0.49 41.05 8.32
N LYS A 470 1.39 41.90 7.77
CA LYS A 470 2.70 41.53 7.22
C LYS A 470 2.67 40.64 5.96
N THR A 471 1.50 40.37 5.37
CA THR A 471 1.35 39.37 4.29
C THR A 471 1.75 39.84 2.90
N THR A 472 1.68 41.16 2.63
CA THR A 472 1.87 41.73 1.29
C THR A 472 2.71 42.99 1.36
N CYS A 473 4.02 42.83 1.23
CA CYS A 473 4.99 43.91 1.27
C CYS A 473 5.92 43.88 0.05
N VAL A 474 6.29 45.05 -0.46
CA VAL A 474 7.21 45.21 -1.58
C VAL A 474 8.36 46.13 -1.20
N ASP A 475 9.55 45.85 -1.76
CA ASP A 475 10.75 46.64 -1.50
C ASP A 475 10.60 48.07 -2.04
N ILE A 476 11.04 49.03 -1.25
CA ILE A 476 11.16 50.42 -1.67
C ILE A 476 12.50 50.57 -2.41
N PRO A 477 12.51 50.95 -3.69
CA PRO A 477 13.75 51.06 -4.46
C PRO A 477 14.80 51.94 -3.77
N ASN A 478 16.04 51.45 -3.72
CA ASN A 478 17.21 52.13 -3.14
C ASN A 478 17.14 52.44 -1.63
N ALA A 479 16.11 51.97 -0.91
CA ALA A 479 15.97 52.17 0.52
C ALA A 479 16.74 51.10 1.32
N THR A 480 18.06 51.08 1.17
CA THR A 480 18.95 50.04 1.72
C THR A 480 19.79 50.50 2.92
N ALA A 481 19.50 51.69 3.44
CA ALA A 481 20.13 52.20 4.66
C ALA A 481 19.33 51.79 5.90
N ILE A 482 19.99 51.75 7.05
CA ILE A 482 19.33 51.53 8.36
C ILE A 482 18.31 52.62 8.71
N SER A 483 18.37 53.75 7.98
CA SER A 483 17.45 54.85 8.13
C SER A 483 16.76 55.22 6.83
N TYR A 484 15.49 55.58 6.88
CA TYR A 484 14.67 55.97 5.73
C TYR A 484 13.97 57.30 5.95
N THR A 485 13.91 58.15 4.92
CA THR A 485 13.15 59.41 4.97
C THR A 485 11.81 59.20 4.27
N LEU A 486 10.72 59.46 4.99
CA LEU A 486 9.36 59.32 4.45
C LEU A 486 9.13 60.29 3.29
N THR A 487 8.57 59.81 2.19
CA THR A 487 8.16 60.61 1.04
C THR A 487 6.64 60.59 0.91
N ASN A 488 6.10 61.33 -0.07
CA ASN A 488 4.67 61.27 -0.39
C ASN A 488 4.23 59.89 -0.91
N ALA A 489 5.15 59.04 -1.38
CA ALA A 489 4.83 57.72 -1.91
C ALA A 489 4.40 56.71 -0.84
N GLU A 490 4.71 56.96 0.44
CA GLU A 490 4.37 56.08 1.55
C GLU A 490 3.01 56.39 2.20
N ILE A 491 2.34 57.48 1.79
CA ILE A 491 1.04 57.84 2.34
C ILE A 491 0.02 56.73 2.03
N GLY A 492 -0.63 56.22 3.09
CA GLY A 492 -1.64 55.16 2.97
C GLY A 492 -1.08 53.74 2.99
N PHE A 493 0.25 53.58 3.08
CA PHE A 493 0.90 52.28 3.28
C PHE A 493 1.37 52.11 4.72
N PHE A 494 1.74 50.88 5.05
CA PHE A 494 2.50 50.59 6.26
C PHE A 494 3.97 50.33 5.92
N LEU A 495 4.88 50.67 6.83
CA LEU A 495 6.31 50.46 6.62
C LEU A 495 6.89 49.44 7.59
N ARG A 496 7.85 48.66 7.10
CA ARG A 496 8.74 47.83 7.93
C ARG A 496 10.16 47.84 7.37
N LEU A 497 11.11 47.56 8.24
CA LEU A 497 12.47 47.22 7.87
C LEU A 497 12.63 45.70 7.74
N LYS A 498 13.25 45.25 6.65
CA LYS A 498 13.85 43.92 6.52
C LYS A 498 15.36 44.04 6.81
N ASN A 499 15.86 43.29 7.79
CA ASN A 499 17.27 43.23 8.19
C ASN A 499 17.77 41.79 8.04
N TRP A 500 19.03 41.59 7.65
CA TRP A 500 19.70 40.29 7.74
C TRP A 500 21.19 40.45 7.99
N VAL A 501 21.82 39.42 8.55
CA VAL A 501 23.28 39.30 8.57
C VAL A 501 23.75 38.87 7.17
N ILE A 502 24.64 39.64 6.55
CA ILE A 502 25.16 39.35 5.20
C ILE A 502 25.84 37.97 5.21
N GLY A 503 25.47 37.10 4.27
CA GLY A 503 25.97 35.72 4.16
C GLY A 503 25.11 34.64 4.81
N GLN A 504 23.93 34.99 5.34
CA GLN A 504 22.96 34.07 5.95
C GLN A 504 21.62 34.07 5.20
N SER A 505 20.82 33.02 5.36
CA SER A 505 19.62 32.76 4.53
C SER A 505 18.30 33.32 5.07
N LEU A 506 18.20 33.67 6.37
CA LEU A 506 16.94 34.10 6.99
C LEU A 506 16.99 35.56 7.46
N PRO A 507 16.14 36.45 6.88
CA PRO A 507 16.01 37.83 7.34
C PRO A 507 15.08 37.96 8.57
N ALA A 508 15.34 38.96 9.40
CA ALA A 508 14.45 39.46 10.42
C ALA A 508 13.65 40.67 9.91
N TYR A 509 12.52 40.95 10.56
CA TYR A 509 11.64 42.05 10.18
C TYR A 509 11.31 42.88 11.41
N SER A 510 11.25 44.20 11.24
CA SER A 510 10.74 45.07 12.30
C SER A 510 9.24 44.94 12.45
N ASP A 511 8.73 45.50 13.54
CA ASP A 511 7.32 45.83 13.62
C ASP A 511 6.89 46.74 12.46
N ILE A 512 5.62 46.60 12.08
CA ILE A 512 4.99 47.46 11.07
C ILE A 512 4.47 48.71 11.76
N VAL A 513 4.71 49.86 11.14
CA VAL A 513 4.15 51.12 11.63
C VAL A 513 3.26 51.77 10.56
N PRO A 514 2.05 52.24 10.91
CA PRO A 514 1.17 52.89 9.95
C PRO A 514 1.67 54.29 9.57
N VAL A 515 1.79 54.56 8.27
CA VAL A 515 2.04 55.92 7.76
C VAL A 515 0.70 56.61 7.52
N LYS A 516 0.01 56.95 8.61
CA LYS A 516 -1.26 57.71 8.56
C LYS A 516 -1.08 59.11 9.12
N VAL A 517 -0.51 60.05 8.35
CA VAL A 517 -0.75 61.49 8.55
C VAL A 517 -0.68 62.28 7.23
N THR A 518 -1.56 63.28 7.14
CA THR A 518 -1.93 64.21 6.06
C THR A 518 -0.80 65.05 5.46
N ALA A 519 -0.94 65.39 4.18
CA ALA A 519 -0.08 66.31 3.43
C ALA A 519 0.14 67.65 4.16
N ALA A 520 1.36 68.20 4.06
CA ALA A 520 1.72 69.49 4.65
C ALA A 520 0.78 70.63 4.19
N PRO A 521 0.47 71.64 5.05
CA PRO A 521 -0.48 72.69 4.72
C PRO A 521 -0.01 73.53 3.51
N LYS A 522 -0.92 73.74 2.55
CA LYS A 522 -0.73 74.58 1.36
C LYS A 522 -0.50 76.04 1.76
N THR A 523 0.58 76.63 1.23
CA THR A 523 0.90 78.06 1.27
C THR A 523 -0.16 78.88 0.52
N LEU A 524 -0.73 79.91 1.16
CA LEU A 524 -1.52 80.95 0.50
C LEU A 524 -0.61 82.08 -0.01
N VAL A 525 -1.05 82.66 -1.13
CA VAL A 525 -0.31 83.40 -2.17
C VAL A 525 0.06 84.84 -1.77
N GLN A 526 1.27 85.28 -2.19
CA GLN A 526 1.82 86.65 -2.17
C GLN A 526 1.07 87.58 -3.17
N THR A 527 1.22 88.91 -3.33
CA THR A 527 2.23 89.98 -3.14
C THR A 527 1.47 91.32 -3.51
N PRO A 528 2.03 92.54 -3.75
CA PRO A 528 3.43 93.01 -3.96
C PRO A 528 3.79 94.24 -3.09
N ALA A 529 5.00 94.81 -3.04
CA ALA A 529 6.04 95.06 -4.03
C ALA A 529 7.37 95.33 -3.25
N LEU A 530 8.60 95.43 -3.78
CA LEU A 530 9.18 95.96 -5.01
C LEU A 530 10.56 95.27 -5.21
N ASN A 531 10.93 95.02 -6.47
CA ASN A 531 12.30 94.74 -6.92
C ASN A 531 13.08 96.06 -7.13
N PRO A 532 14.40 96.09 -7.44
CA PRO A 532 15.45 95.05 -7.36
C PRO A 532 16.75 95.57 -6.67
N LYS A 533 17.66 94.70 -6.21
CA LYS A 533 19.06 95.11 -5.93
C LYS A 533 20.07 93.94 -6.10
N PRO A 534 21.29 94.17 -6.64
CA PRO A 534 22.26 93.12 -6.95
C PRO A 534 23.18 92.76 -5.77
N GLU A 535 23.68 91.53 -5.84
CA GLU A 535 24.88 90.91 -5.22
C GLU A 535 25.77 91.79 -4.32
N VAL A 536 25.86 91.49 -3.01
CA VAL A 536 26.96 91.91 -2.11
C VAL A 536 27.17 90.91 -0.95
N THR A 537 28.34 90.26 -0.98
CA THR A 537 29.23 89.71 0.08
C THR A 537 28.72 89.01 1.35
N ALA A 538 29.35 87.86 1.60
CA ALA A 538 29.38 87.08 2.83
C ALA A 538 29.59 87.89 4.13
N ALA A 539 28.84 87.54 5.18
CA ALA A 539 29.11 87.94 6.55
C ALA A 539 30.04 86.93 7.26
N PRO A 540 30.97 87.38 8.12
CA PRO A 540 32.10 86.56 8.55
C PRO A 540 31.74 85.63 9.72
N VAL A 541 32.20 84.39 9.63
CA VAL A 541 32.20 83.42 10.74
C VAL A 541 33.16 83.92 11.83
N ALA A 542 32.67 84.08 13.05
CA ALA A 542 33.43 84.59 14.17
C ALA A 542 34.66 83.70 14.48
N LYS A 543 35.88 84.26 14.33
CA LYS A 543 37.15 83.56 14.58
C LYS A 543 37.31 83.21 16.06
N LYS A 544 37.59 81.93 16.35
CA LYS A 544 38.00 81.48 17.69
C LYS A 544 39.47 81.86 17.95
N ILE A 545 39.75 82.50 19.09
CA ILE A 545 41.07 82.94 19.54
C ILE A 545 41.52 82.03 20.68
N THR A 546 42.81 81.68 20.75
CA THR A 546 43.40 80.88 21.85
C THR A 546 44.14 81.77 22.84
N ILE A 547 43.80 81.71 24.12
CA ILE A 547 44.57 82.36 25.20
C ILE A 547 45.32 81.33 26.03
N THR A 548 46.43 81.74 26.61
CA THR A 548 47.20 80.92 27.56
C THR A 548 46.92 81.42 28.98
N CYS A 549 46.68 80.52 29.92
CA CYS A 549 46.31 80.79 31.29
C CYS A 549 47.30 80.10 32.23
N ILE A 550 47.77 80.79 33.26
CA ILE A 550 48.79 80.32 34.21
C ILE A 550 48.30 80.35 35.66
N LYS A 551 48.72 79.34 36.43
CA LYS A 551 48.56 79.28 37.89
C LYS A 551 49.86 78.72 38.48
N GLY A 552 50.68 79.59 39.05
CA GLY A 552 52.06 79.23 39.43
C GLY A 552 52.88 78.84 38.20
N LYS A 553 53.48 77.64 38.20
CA LYS A 553 54.24 77.09 37.05
C LYS A 553 53.39 76.33 36.03
N LEU A 554 52.09 76.11 36.29
CA LEU A 554 51.19 75.39 35.38
C LEU A 554 50.61 76.30 34.31
N THR A 555 50.59 75.84 33.06
CA THR A 555 50.13 76.60 31.89
C THR A 555 49.05 75.83 31.11
N LYS A 556 47.93 76.47 30.75
CA LYS A 556 46.82 75.86 29.98
C LYS A 556 46.34 76.79 28.85
N LYS A 557 46.09 76.26 27.64
CA LYS A 557 45.56 77.02 26.49
C LYS A 557 44.05 76.79 26.30
N VAL A 558 43.30 77.85 26.00
CA VAL A 558 41.83 77.81 25.82
C VAL A 558 41.44 78.54 24.53
N THR A 559 40.73 77.86 23.61
CA THR A 559 40.32 78.41 22.30
C THR A 559 38.80 78.54 22.19
N ALA A 560 38.30 79.77 22.05
CA ALA A 560 36.88 80.07 21.83
C ALA A 560 36.71 81.43 21.14
N VAL A 561 35.48 81.82 20.76
CA VAL A 561 35.23 83.15 20.14
C VAL A 561 35.46 84.30 21.15
N SER A 562 35.48 83.99 22.47
CA SER A 562 35.93 84.89 23.54
C SER A 562 36.38 84.05 24.75
N PRO A 563 37.61 83.50 24.75
CA PRO A 563 38.02 82.57 25.79
C PRO A 563 38.31 83.30 27.11
N LYS A 564 37.97 82.67 28.25
CA LYS A 564 38.31 83.12 29.60
C LYS A 564 39.09 82.03 30.33
N CYS A 565 40.00 82.43 31.23
CA CYS A 565 40.77 81.47 32.01
C CYS A 565 39.89 80.78 33.06
N PRO A 566 40.05 79.46 33.27
CA PRO A 566 39.34 78.74 34.31
C PRO A 566 39.65 79.29 35.70
N THR A 567 38.71 79.15 36.64
CA THR A 567 38.82 79.68 38.00
C THR A 567 40.14 79.27 38.66
N GLY A 568 40.87 80.28 39.15
CA GLY A 568 42.19 80.10 39.76
C GLY A 568 43.39 80.20 38.81
N TYR A 569 43.18 80.32 37.49
CA TYR A 569 44.23 80.64 36.50
C TYR A 569 44.10 82.09 36.03
N LYS A 570 45.22 82.81 35.93
CA LYS A 570 45.27 84.16 35.35
C LYS A 570 45.70 84.08 33.90
N LYS A 571 45.17 84.95 33.03
CA LYS A 571 45.62 85.03 31.63
C LYS A 571 47.09 85.41 31.62
N LYS A 572 47.90 84.59 30.95
CA LYS A 572 49.33 84.83 30.76
C LYS A 572 49.54 86.02 29.84
#